data_AF-A0A3B4XEU7-F1
#
_entry.id   AF-A0A3B4XEU7-F1
#
_cell.length_a   1.000
_cell.length_b   1.000
_cell.length_c   1.000
_cell.angle_alpha   90.00
_cell.angle_beta   90.00
_cell.angle_gamma   90.00
#
_symmetry.space_group_name_H-M   'P 1'
#
loop_
_entity.id
_entity.type
_entity.pdbx_description
1 polymer ?
#
loop_
_entity_poly.entity_id
_entity_poly.type
_entity_poly.pdbx_seq_one_letter_code
_entity_poly.pdbx_strand_id
1 'polypeptide(L)'
;MSNNNLNDSGVKLISAGLESPHCKLETLRLSGCLVTEEGCASLASALSSNPSHLRELDLRYNHPGDSGVKQLTARVEDPDCRLVSLRYREAFCQAFFFFCESQRVGNNFLCLSVFDYSYSKQ
;
A
#
# COMPACT_ATOMS: atom_id res chain seq x y z
N MET A 1 -11.69 -12.10 17.70
CA MET A 1 -10.88 -13.01 16.87
C MET A 1 -10.48 -12.24 15.62
N SER A 2 -9.27 -11.68 15.58
CA SER A 2 -8.85 -10.82 14.45
C SER A 2 -7.35 -10.91 14.25
N ASN A 3 -6.86 -12.15 14.16
CA ASN A 3 -5.56 -12.49 13.57
C ASN A 3 -5.85 -13.16 12.24
N ASN A 4 -6.46 -12.42 11.30
CA ASN A 4 -6.46 -12.83 9.91
C ASN A 4 -5.05 -12.54 9.39
N ASN A 5 -4.10 -13.45 9.68
CA ASN A 5 -2.77 -13.46 9.09
C ASN A 5 -2.91 -13.81 7.60
N LEU A 6 -3.58 -12.95 6.83
CA LEU A 6 -3.73 -13.08 5.39
C LEU A 6 -2.35 -13.23 4.77
N ASN A 7 -1.35 -12.47 5.23
CA ASN A 7 0.01 -12.45 4.70
C ASN A 7 0.00 -12.35 3.15
N ASP A 8 1.10 -12.65 2.48
CA ASP A 8 1.14 -12.56 1.02
C ASP A 8 0.27 -13.61 0.34
N SER A 9 0.02 -14.76 0.97
CA SER A 9 -0.82 -15.82 0.40
C SER A 9 -2.30 -15.43 0.32
N GLY A 10 -2.83 -14.78 1.35
CA GLY A 10 -4.18 -14.23 1.37
C GLY A 10 -4.32 -13.06 0.40
N VAL A 11 -3.27 -12.25 0.26
CA VAL A 11 -3.24 -11.19 -0.77
C VAL A 11 -3.26 -11.79 -2.18
N LYS A 12 -2.51 -12.87 -2.44
CA LYS A 12 -2.58 -13.58 -3.74
C LYS A 12 -3.97 -14.11 -4.06
N LEU A 13 -4.70 -14.63 -3.07
CA LEU A 13 -6.09 -15.06 -3.27
C LEU A 13 -7.01 -13.88 -3.60
N ILE A 14 -6.81 -12.74 -2.94
CA ILE A 14 -7.57 -11.52 -3.23
C ILE A 14 -7.21 -10.99 -4.63
N SER A 15 -5.93 -10.99 -5.01
CA SER A 15 -5.45 -10.64 -6.34
C SER A 15 -6.10 -11.50 -7.42
N ALA A 16 -6.13 -12.82 -7.25
CA ALA A 16 -6.82 -13.72 -8.19
C ALA A 16 -8.33 -13.41 -8.29
N GLY A 17 -8.96 -12.99 -7.19
CA GLY A 17 -10.34 -12.50 -7.18
C GLY A 17 -10.51 -11.17 -7.92
N LEU A 18 -9.56 -10.25 -7.82
CA LEU A 18 -9.54 -8.97 -8.53
C LEU A 18 -9.32 -9.12 -10.05
N GLU A 19 -8.55 -10.15 -10.46
CA GLU A 19 -8.38 -10.53 -11.87
C GLU A 19 -9.69 -10.99 -12.52
N SER A 20 -10.67 -11.41 -11.73
CA SER A 20 -11.98 -11.78 -12.26
C SER A 20 -12.68 -10.58 -12.91
N PRO A 21 -13.14 -10.68 -14.17
CA PRO A 21 -13.81 -9.58 -14.88
C PRO A 21 -15.14 -9.16 -14.23
N HIS A 22 -15.67 -9.96 -13.32
CA HIS A 22 -16.90 -9.67 -12.58
C HIS A 22 -16.65 -9.04 -11.20
N CYS A 23 -15.40 -8.76 -10.86
CA CYS A 23 -15.06 -8.16 -9.58
C CYS A 23 -15.50 -6.69 -9.52
N LYS A 24 -16.52 -6.42 -8.70
CA LYS A 24 -17.07 -5.08 -8.45
C LYS A 24 -16.57 -4.46 -7.14
N LEU A 25 -15.44 -4.93 -6.63
CA LEU A 25 -14.91 -4.45 -5.37
C LEU A 25 -14.43 -3.01 -5.54
N GLU A 26 -15.02 -2.07 -4.80
CA GLU A 26 -14.66 -0.65 -4.85
C GLU A 26 -13.66 -0.25 -3.77
N THR A 27 -13.65 -0.94 -2.63
CA THR A 27 -12.79 -0.63 -1.49
C THR A 27 -12.15 -1.91 -0.96
N LEU A 28 -10.82 -1.92 -0.87
CA LEU A 28 -10.04 -3.02 -0.32
C LEU A 28 -9.19 -2.51 0.85
N ARG A 29 -9.44 -3.07 2.05
CA ARG A 29 -8.71 -2.73 3.28
C ARG A 29 -7.95 -3.94 3.76
N LEU A 30 -6.63 -3.86 3.67
CA LEU A 30 -5.67 -4.89 4.07
C LEU A 30 -4.80 -4.40 5.22
N SER A 31 -5.28 -3.42 6.00
CA SER A 31 -4.53 -2.85 7.11
C SER A 31 -4.14 -3.92 8.14
N GLY A 32 -2.85 -3.99 8.50
CA GLY A 32 -2.37 -4.93 9.53
C GLY A 32 -2.38 -6.40 9.11
N CYS A 33 -2.36 -6.72 7.81
CA CYS A 33 -2.42 -8.08 7.29
C CYS A 33 -1.04 -8.74 7.08
N LEU A 34 0.04 -8.09 7.52
CA LEU A 34 1.44 -8.51 7.30
C LEU A 34 1.77 -8.69 5.81
N VAL A 35 1.23 -7.81 4.97
CA VAL A 35 1.54 -7.79 3.53
C VAL A 35 2.96 -7.29 3.33
N THR A 36 3.73 -7.99 2.49
CA THR A 36 5.09 -7.60 2.11
C THR A 36 5.14 -7.02 0.69
N GLU A 37 6.34 -6.77 0.18
CA GLU A 37 6.57 -6.42 -1.22
C GLU A 37 5.95 -7.42 -2.20
N GLU A 38 5.97 -8.71 -1.88
CA GLU A 38 5.47 -9.78 -2.76
C GLU A 38 3.93 -9.71 -2.91
N GLY A 39 3.21 -9.48 -1.81
CA GLY A 39 1.77 -9.27 -1.84
C GLY A 39 1.41 -7.99 -2.61
N CYS A 40 2.19 -6.92 -2.45
CA CYS A 40 1.96 -5.66 -3.18
C CYS A 40 2.19 -5.83 -4.69
N ALA A 41 3.22 -6.56 -5.09
CA ALA A 41 3.46 -6.89 -6.50
C ALA A 41 2.30 -7.71 -7.09
N SER A 42 1.79 -8.68 -6.33
CA SER A 42 0.62 -9.48 -6.72
C SER A 42 -0.63 -8.61 -6.89
N LEU A 43 -0.85 -7.63 -6.02
CA LEU A 43 -1.95 -6.66 -6.15
C LEU A 43 -1.78 -5.75 -7.37
N ALA A 44 -0.58 -5.22 -7.59
CA ALA A 44 -0.28 -4.37 -8.73
C ALA A 44 -0.51 -5.13 -10.06
N SER A 45 -0.12 -6.40 -10.13
CA SER A 45 -0.35 -7.26 -11.29
C SER A 45 -1.85 -7.49 -11.54
N ALA A 46 -2.62 -7.83 -10.51
CA ALA A 46 -4.06 -8.04 -10.65
C ALA A 46 -4.79 -6.77 -11.11
N LEU A 47 -4.41 -5.61 -10.54
CA LEU A 47 -4.91 -4.29 -10.96
C LEU A 47 -4.50 -3.93 -12.39
N SER A 48 -3.41 -4.51 -12.89
CA SER A 48 -2.92 -4.36 -14.27
C SER A 48 -3.68 -5.23 -15.25
N SER A 49 -3.90 -6.49 -14.89
CA SER A 49 -4.61 -7.46 -15.73
C SER A 49 -6.08 -7.11 -15.90
N ASN A 50 -6.72 -6.60 -14.85
CA ASN A 50 -8.09 -6.14 -14.90
C ASN A 50 -8.18 -4.74 -14.27
N PRO A 51 -8.60 -3.70 -15.02
CA PRO A 51 -8.91 -2.39 -14.45
C PRO A 51 -10.17 -2.51 -13.59
N SER A 52 -9.96 -3.04 -12.39
CA SER A 52 -11.02 -3.31 -11.42
C SER A 52 -11.80 -2.04 -11.10
N HIS A 53 -12.99 -2.21 -10.55
CA HIS A 53 -13.77 -1.09 -10.02
C HIS A 53 -13.18 -0.51 -8.73
N LEU A 54 -11.99 -0.96 -8.32
CA LEU A 54 -11.35 -0.56 -7.09
C LEU A 54 -10.99 0.92 -7.14
N ARG A 55 -11.55 1.69 -6.21
CA ARG A 55 -11.33 3.12 -6.02
C ARG A 55 -10.44 3.40 -4.83
N GLU A 56 -10.48 2.54 -3.82
CA GLU A 56 -9.74 2.73 -2.58
C GLU A 56 -8.98 1.47 -2.16
N LEU A 57 -7.68 1.62 -1.91
CA LEU A 57 -6.81 0.57 -1.38
C LEU A 57 -6.11 1.07 -0.10
N ASP A 58 -6.32 0.38 1.02
CA ASP A 58 -5.70 0.68 2.31
C ASP A 58 -4.76 -0.46 2.73
N LEU A 59 -3.47 -0.16 2.74
CA LEU A 59 -2.35 -1.03 3.11
C LEU A 59 -1.62 -0.53 4.36
N ARG A 60 -2.22 0.35 5.19
CA ARG A 60 -1.55 0.83 6.42
C ARG A 60 -1.17 -0.33 7.35
N TYR A 61 -0.14 -0.13 8.16
CA TYR A 61 0.36 -1.15 9.10
C TYR A 61 0.78 -2.47 8.40
N ASN A 62 1.29 -2.38 7.17
CA ASN A 62 1.96 -3.47 6.46
C ASN A 62 3.40 -3.07 6.11
N HIS A 63 4.13 -3.97 5.45
CA HIS A 63 5.50 -3.74 5.00
C HIS A 63 5.57 -3.84 3.46
N PRO A 64 4.86 -2.98 2.71
CA PRO A 64 4.82 -3.04 1.25
C PRO A 64 6.20 -2.84 0.59
N GLY A 65 7.17 -2.30 1.33
CA GLY A 65 8.54 -2.00 0.87
C GLY A 65 8.61 -0.99 -0.27
N ASP A 66 9.79 -0.47 -0.53
CA ASP A 66 9.99 0.58 -1.55
C ASP A 66 9.58 0.07 -2.95
N SER A 67 9.87 -1.20 -3.23
CA SER A 67 9.52 -1.85 -4.50
C SER A 67 8.00 -2.01 -4.66
N GLY A 68 7.30 -2.50 -3.64
CA GLY A 68 5.86 -2.71 -3.70
C GLY A 68 5.08 -1.39 -3.77
N VAL A 69 5.53 -0.37 -3.03
CA VAL A 69 4.99 0.98 -3.14
C VAL A 69 5.15 1.52 -4.56
N LYS A 70 6.36 1.42 -5.14
CA LYS A 70 6.64 1.90 -6.50
C LYS A 70 5.76 1.23 -7.56
N GLN A 71 5.52 -0.07 -7.43
CA GLN A 71 4.64 -0.81 -8.35
C GLN A 71 3.19 -0.37 -8.23
N LEU A 72 2.70 -0.19 -6.99
CA LEU A 72 1.35 0.29 -6.75
C LEU A 72 1.16 1.73 -7.23
N THR A 73 2.09 2.64 -6.95
CA THR A 73 2.00 4.04 -7.38
C THR A 73 2.05 4.17 -8.90
N ALA A 74 2.95 3.44 -9.56
CA ALA A 74 2.99 3.40 -11.03
C ALA A 74 1.67 2.92 -11.62
N ARG A 75 1.01 1.95 -10.95
CA ARG A 75 -0.32 1.51 -11.39
C ARG A 75 -1.38 2.56 -11.15
N VAL A 76 -1.33 3.28 -10.02
CA VAL A 76 -2.26 4.39 -9.80
C VAL A 76 -2.05 5.45 -10.85
N GLU A 77 -0.85 5.82 -11.24
CA GLU A 77 -0.59 6.83 -12.29
C GLU A 77 -1.16 6.47 -13.67
N ASP A 78 -1.41 5.19 -13.93
CA ASP A 78 -1.99 4.71 -15.19
C ASP A 78 -3.39 5.34 -15.45
N PRO A 79 -3.66 5.85 -16.67
CA PRO A 79 -4.96 6.43 -17.03
C PRO A 79 -6.11 5.41 -17.00
N ASP A 80 -5.83 4.13 -17.22
CA ASP A 80 -6.83 3.06 -17.17
C ASP A 80 -7.13 2.62 -15.72
N CYS A 81 -6.33 3.08 -14.75
CA CYS A 81 -6.54 2.78 -13.34
C CYS A 81 -7.60 3.69 -12.72
N ARG A 82 -8.66 3.05 -12.20
CA ARG A 82 -9.77 3.70 -11.48
C ARG A 82 -9.50 3.96 -10.00
N LEU A 83 -8.32 3.55 -9.51
CA LEU A 83 -7.95 3.76 -8.13
C LEU A 83 -7.78 5.26 -7.88
N VAL A 84 -8.59 5.80 -6.97
CA VAL A 84 -8.57 7.19 -6.57
C VAL A 84 -7.68 7.38 -5.36
N SER A 85 -7.77 6.46 -4.39
CA SER A 85 -7.04 6.57 -3.12
C SER A 85 -6.21 5.32 -2.85
N LEU A 86 -4.90 5.51 -2.65
CA LEU A 86 -3.98 4.52 -2.12
C LEU A 86 -3.44 5.02 -0.79
N ARG A 87 -3.68 4.27 0.28
CA ARG A 87 -3.18 4.57 1.63
C ARG A 87 -2.18 3.51 2.03
N TYR A 88 -0.97 3.92 2.39
CA TYR A 88 0.02 3.04 3.00
C TYR A 88 0.72 3.79 4.12
N ARG A 89 1.31 3.04 5.06
CA ARG A 89 2.11 3.60 6.14
C ARG A 89 3.45 2.94 6.08
N GLU A 90 4.49 3.68 5.76
CA GLU A 90 5.85 3.21 6.03
C GLU A 90 6.03 3.17 7.55
N ALA A 91 6.11 1.98 8.11
CA ALA A 91 6.78 1.82 9.39
C ALA A 91 8.27 2.05 9.11
N PHE A 92 8.72 3.30 9.25
CA PHE A 92 10.08 3.81 9.06
C PHE A 92 11.12 2.78 8.60
N CYS A 93 11.52 2.89 7.33
CA CYS A 93 12.75 2.29 6.83
C CYS A 93 13.93 2.82 7.69
N GLN A 94 14.79 1.94 8.19
CA GLN A 94 15.97 2.27 9.01
C GLN A 94 16.89 3.34 8.39
N ALA A 95 16.74 3.63 7.09
CA ALA A 95 17.44 4.70 6.38
C ALA A 95 16.99 6.13 6.78
N PHE A 96 15.72 6.35 7.15
CA PHE A 96 15.24 7.70 7.50
C PHE A 96 15.70 8.15 8.90
N PHE A 97 16.11 7.20 9.75
CA PHE A 97 16.72 7.49 11.05
C PHE A 97 18.01 8.31 10.88
N PHE A 98 18.79 8.05 9.82
CA PHE A 98 20.01 8.79 9.52
C PHE A 98 19.74 10.25 9.07
N PHE A 99 18.64 10.47 8.34
CA PHE A 99 18.27 11.81 7.89
C PHE A 99 17.75 12.67 9.05
N CYS A 100 17.03 12.08 10.01
CA CYS A 100 16.49 12.81 11.17
C CYS A 100 17.57 13.15 12.22
N GLU A 101 18.59 12.28 12.42
CA GLU A 101 19.75 12.59 13.26
C GLU A 101 20.59 13.77 12.70
N SER A 102 20.61 13.96 11.37
CA SER A 102 21.36 15.04 10.70
C SER A 102 20.64 16.41 10.73
N GLN A 103 19.40 16.50 11.21
CA GLN A 103 18.61 17.73 11.30
C GLN A 103 18.18 18.08 12.73
N ARG A 104 18.99 17.70 13.74
CA ARG A 104 18.79 18.14 15.12
C ARG A 104 18.97 19.66 15.24
N VAL A 105 17.88 20.39 15.45
CA VAL A 105 17.91 21.79 15.92
C VAL A 105 17.31 21.84 17.33
N GLY A 106 18.16 21.66 18.34
CA GLY A 106 17.78 21.71 19.76
C GLY A 106 17.15 20.42 20.33
N ASN A 107 16.40 20.55 21.43
CA ASN A 107 15.75 19.45 22.18
C ASN A 107 14.37 19.06 21.64
N ASN A 108 13.93 19.63 20.52
CA ASN A 108 12.65 19.28 19.90
C ASN A 108 12.85 18.10 18.94
N PHE A 109 12.31 16.94 19.32
CA PHE A 109 12.05 15.87 18.38
C PHE A 109 10.99 16.34 17.38
N LEU A 110 11.41 16.76 16.19
CA LEU A 110 10.50 16.97 15.05
C LEU A 110 9.91 15.65 14.52
N CYS A 111 10.35 14.50 15.03
CA CYS A 111 9.95 13.17 14.60
C CYS A 111 8.61 12.73 15.24
N LEU A 112 7.55 13.52 15.11
CA LEU A 112 6.19 13.15 15.53
C LEU A 112 5.16 13.09 14.40
N SER A 113 5.56 13.31 13.15
CA SER A 113 4.69 12.96 12.03
C SER A 113 4.96 11.53 11.62
N VAL A 114 4.12 10.62 12.10
CA VAL A 114 3.70 9.51 11.25
C VAL A 114 3.29 10.13 9.91
N PHE A 115 4.09 9.93 8.86
CA PHE A 115 3.65 10.25 7.51
C PHE A 115 2.70 9.13 7.07
N ASP A 116 1.40 9.31 7.31
CA ASP A 116 0.39 8.53 6.61
C ASP A 116 0.42 8.98 5.13
N TYR A 117 1.22 8.30 4.31
CA TYR A 117 1.32 8.61 2.88
C TYR A 117 0.02 8.17 2.20
N SER A 118 -0.80 9.15 1.83
CA SER A 118 -2.06 8.94 1.13
C SER A 118 -1.92 9.54 -0.26
N TYR A 119 -1.89 8.69 -1.29
CA TYR A 119 -1.95 9.13 -2.68
C TYR A 119 -3.43 9.26 -3.06
N SER A 120 -3.85 10.45 -3.49
CA SER A 120 -5.21 10.70 -4.00
C SER A 120 -5.12 11.32 -5.39
N LYS A 121 -5.71 10.68 -6.40
CA LYS A 121 -6.02 11.37 -7.66
C LYS A 121 -7.12 12.39 -7.38
N GLN A 122 -6.90 13.65 -7.75
CA GLN A 122 -7.88 14.74 -7.63
C GLN A 122 -8.75 14.84 -8.88
#